data_AF-A0A1M6SQT4-F1
#
_entry.id   AF-A0A1M6SQT4-F1
#
_cell.length_a   1.000
_cell.length_b   1.000
_cell.length_c   1.000
_cell.angle_alpha   90.00
_cell.angle_beta   90.00
_cell.angle_gamma   90.00
#
_symmetry.space_group_name_H-M   'P 1'
#
loop_
_entity.id
_entity.type
_entity.pdbx_description
1 polymer ?
#
loop_
_entity_poly.entity_id
_entity_poly.type
_entity_poly.pdbx_seq_one_letter_code
_entity_poly.pdbx_strand_id
1 'polypeptide(L)'
;MNKREKMYVIVIIILLAILTVKSLFLDEFKPRTYEEKMFKEYVEKLTYKRYNNNFFMKKGLINFRVVSIKKIDDKGISIIEVKDENNNNYKQVKISGKYKAKIRKYVLHILPYGEDKVLSRK
;
A
#
# COMPACT_ATOMS: atom_id res chain seq x y z
N MET A 1 23.13 24.93 25.13
CA MET A 1 22.14 25.17 24.06
C MET A 1 21.50 26.52 24.26
N ASN A 2 21.56 27.36 23.24
CA ASN A 2 20.94 28.68 23.24
C ASN A 2 19.41 28.55 23.19
N LYS A 3 18.64 29.54 23.68
CA LYS A 3 17.16 29.50 23.68
C LYS A 3 16.59 29.17 22.29
N ARG A 4 17.23 29.69 21.24
CA ARG A 4 16.86 29.45 19.84
C ARG A 4 17.10 28.00 19.40
N GLU A 5 18.25 27.42 19.75
CA GLU A 5 18.59 26.02 19.45
C GLU A 5 17.60 25.05 20.11
N LYS A 6 17.24 25.31 21.38
CA LYS A 6 16.23 24.51 22.09
C LYS A 6 14.87 24.57 21.40
N MET A 7 14.48 25.75 20.91
CA MET A 7 13.23 25.93 20.16
C MET A 7 13.25 25.16 18.83
N TYR A 8 14.35 25.21 18.08
CA TYR A 8 14.48 24.44 16.83
C TYR A 8 14.40 22.93 17.06
N VAL A 9 15.06 22.42 18.09
CA VAL A 9 14.98 20.99 18.42
C VAL A 9 13.54 20.57 18.75
N ILE A 10 12.82 21.37 19.52
CA ILE A 10 11.40 21.09 19.83
C ILE A 10 10.55 21.08 18.56
N VAL A 11 10.73 22.06 17.67
CA VAL A 11 10.01 22.14 16.39
C VAL A 11 10.29 20.92 15.51
N ILE A 12 11.55 20.48 15.43
CA ILE A 12 11.94 19.28 14.67
C ILE A 12 11.26 18.03 15.24
N ILE A 13 11.24 17.87 16.57
CA ILE A 13 10.57 16.73 17.23
C ILE A 13 9.08 16.72 16.91
N ILE A 14 8.41 17.87 16.99
CA ILE A 14 6.99 18.00 16.66
C ILE A 14 6.73 17.67 15.19
N LEU A 15 7.53 18.20 14.27
CA LEU A 15 7.43 17.89 12.83
C LEU A 15 7.62 16.39 12.56
N LEU A 16 8.60 15.76 13.21
CA LEU A 16 8.80 14.31 13.11
C LEU A 16 7.61 13.52 13.62
N ALA A 17 7.02 13.93 14.75
CA ALA A 17 5.81 13.28 15.28
C ALA A 17 4.63 13.41 14.31
N ILE A 18 4.38 14.61 13.77
CA ILE A 18 3.29 14.85 12.80
C ILE A 18 3.48 14.02 11.53
N LEU A 19 4.70 13.99 10.98
CA LEU A 19 5.03 13.21 9.78
C LEU A 19 4.84 11.71 10.03
N THR A 20 5.25 11.23 11.20
CA THR A 20 5.08 9.82 11.57
C THR A 20 3.61 9.44 11.65
N VAL A 21 2.78 10.24 12.32
CA VAL A 21 1.33 10.00 12.42
C VAL A 21 0.68 10.02 11.04
N LYS A 22 1.00 11.02 10.21
CA LYS A 22 0.48 11.11 8.83
C LYS A 22 0.85 9.88 8.02
N SER A 23 2.11 9.46 8.08
CA SER A 23 2.59 8.30 7.34
C SER A 23 1.95 7.00 7.82
N LEU A 24 1.75 6.81 9.12
CA LEU A 24 1.14 5.59 9.66
C LEU A 24 -0.36 5.50 9.38
N PHE A 25 -1.12 6.59 9.54
CA PHE A 25 -2.59 6.52 9.54
C PHE A 25 -3.26 6.98 8.25
N LEU A 26 -2.63 7.85 7.45
CA LEU A 26 -3.28 8.48 6.29
C LEU A 26 -2.78 7.93 4.94
N ASP A 27 -1.64 7.26 4.90
CA ASP A 27 -1.09 6.74 3.64
C ASP A 27 -1.70 5.40 3.20
N GLU A 28 -2.37 4.66 4.09
CA GLU A 28 -2.98 3.38 3.72
C GLU A 28 -4.38 3.58 3.12
N PHE A 29 -4.59 3.00 1.94
CA PHE A 29 -5.91 2.97 1.31
C PHE A 29 -6.87 2.10 2.13
N LYS A 30 -7.98 2.71 2.53
CA LYS A 30 -9.10 2.05 3.19
C LYS A 30 -10.17 1.74 2.13
N PRO A 31 -10.37 0.46 1.75
CA PRO A 31 -11.38 0.09 0.77
C PRO A 31 -12.77 0.45 1.28
N ARG A 32 -13.63 0.99 0.41
CA ARG A 32 -15.03 1.35 0.73
C ARG A 32 -16.00 0.32 0.20
N THR A 33 -15.63 -0.40 -0.84
CA THR A 33 -16.44 -1.44 -1.48
C THR A 33 -15.78 -2.81 -1.39
N TYR A 34 -16.58 -3.88 -1.53
CA TYR A 34 -16.08 -5.26 -1.55
C TYR A 34 -15.12 -5.50 -2.73
N GLU A 35 -15.41 -4.97 -3.92
CA GLU A 35 -14.53 -5.09 -5.09
C GLU A 35 -13.18 -4.40 -4.87
N GLU A 36 -13.15 -3.22 -4.25
CA GLU A 36 -11.91 -2.53 -3.87
C GLU A 36 -11.11 -3.32 -2.85
N LYS A 37 -11.77 -3.97 -1.88
CA LYS A 37 -11.12 -4.84 -0.90
C LYS A 37 -10.46 -6.04 -1.60
N MET A 38 -11.19 -6.73 -2.46
CA MET A 38 -10.65 -7.86 -3.23
C MET A 38 -9.48 -7.43 -4.14
N PHE A 39 -9.59 -6.26 -4.77
CA PHE A 39 -8.51 -5.73 -5.60
C PHE A 39 -7.28 -5.32 -4.76
N LYS A 40 -7.48 -4.76 -3.56
CA LYS A 40 -6.40 -4.46 -2.60
C LYS A 40 -5.61 -5.72 -2.26
N GLU A 41 -6.30 -6.79 -1.86
CA GLU A 41 -5.69 -8.08 -1.50
C GLU A 41 -4.91 -8.69 -2.68
N TYR A 42 -5.51 -8.63 -3.89
CA TYR A 42 -4.84 -9.08 -5.11
C TYR A 42 -3.53 -8.30 -5.38
N VAL A 43 -3.58 -6.98 -5.25
CA VAL A 43 -2.42 -6.10 -5.47
C VAL A 43 -1.34 -6.36 -4.41
N GLU A 44 -1.72 -6.51 -3.15
CA GLU A 44 -0.80 -6.85 -2.06
C GLU A 44 -0.10 -8.18 -2.31
N LYS A 45 -0.84 -9.21 -2.74
CA LYS A 45 -0.27 -10.52 -3.12
C LYS A 45 0.73 -10.42 -4.26
N LEU A 46 0.37 -9.75 -5.36
CA LEU A 46 1.27 -9.56 -6.50
C LEU A 46 2.56 -8.86 -6.10
N THR A 47 2.43 -7.86 -5.24
CA THR A 47 3.54 -7.04 -4.75
C THR A 47 4.41 -7.83 -3.80
N TYR A 48 3.81 -8.59 -2.89
CA TYR A 48 4.53 -9.52 -2.03
C TYR A 48 5.29 -10.54 -2.88
N LYS A 49 4.66 -11.21 -3.84
CA LYS A 49 5.35 -12.16 -4.74
C LYS A 49 6.51 -11.53 -5.50
N ARG A 50 6.39 -10.26 -5.92
CA ARG A 50 7.45 -9.51 -6.60
C ARG A 50 8.61 -9.15 -5.67
N TYR A 51 8.35 -8.79 -4.41
CA TYR A 51 9.35 -8.28 -3.48
C TYR A 51 9.79 -9.26 -2.39
N ASN A 52 9.18 -10.43 -2.27
CA ASN A 52 9.51 -11.42 -1.24
C ASN A 52 10.94 -11.97 -1.36
N ASN A 53 11.53 -11.96 -2.56
CA ASN A 53 12.93 -12.36 -2.75
C ASN A 53 13.93 -11.29 -2.29
N ASN A 54 13.49 -10.08 -1.95
CA ASN A 54 14.38 -9.00 -1.53
C ASN A 54 14.79 -9.19 -0.06
N PHE A 55 16.10 -9.31 0.20
CA PHE A 55 16.65 -9.50 1.55
C PHE A 55 16.20 -8.41 2.54
N PHE A 56 16.13 -7.16 2.10
CA PHE A 56 15.67 -6.02 2.91
C PHE A 56 14.18 -6.11 3.29
N MET A 57 13.35 -6.72 2.44
CA MET A 57 11.94 -6.97 2.74
C MET A 57 11.81 -8.03 3.83
N LYS A 58 12.60 -9.12 3.73
CA LYS A 58 12.63 -10.20 4.74
C LYS A 58 13.11 -9.73 6.10
N LYS A 59 14.07 -8.80 6.15
CA LYS A 59 14.54 -8.17 7.39
C LYS A 59 13.60 -7.09 7.95
N GLY A 60 12.47 -6.83 7.31
CA GLY A 60 11.52 -5.80 7.74
C GLY A 60 12.00 -4.36 7.55
N LEU A 61 13.11 -4.14 6.84
CA LEU A 61 13.66 -2.81 6.59
C LEU A 61 12.87 -2.06 5.52
N ILE A 62 12.23 -2.80 4.61
CA ILE A 62 11.42 -2.24 3.53
C ILE A 62 10.01 -2.84 3.60
N ASN A 63 9.01 -1.98 3.54
CA ASN A 63 7.61 -2.34 3.43
C ASN A 63 6.95 -1.64 2.24
N PHE A 64 5.77 -2.11 1.84
CA PHE A 64 4.92 -1.42 0.88
C PHE A 64 3.53 -1.22 1.46
N ARG A 65 2.81 -0.21 0.94
CA ARG A 65 1.39 0.01 1.23
C ARG A 65 0.66 0.38 -0.05
N VAL A 66 -0.56 -0.09 -0.19
CA VAL A 66 -1.47 0.39 -1.25
C VAL A 66 -2.00 1.75 -0.80
N VAL A 67 -1.68 2.81 -1.55
CA VAL A 67 -2.02 4.19 -1.19
C VAL A 67 -3.31 4.65 -1.86
N SER A 68 -3.62 4.10 -3.03
CA SER A 68 -4.84 4.44 -3.74
C SER A 68 -5.28 3.30 -4.65
N ILE A 69 -6.57 3.03 -4.68
CA ILE A 69 -7.22 2.22 -5.71
C ILE A 69 -8.22 3.12 -6.43
N LYS A 70 -8.22 3.06 -7.76
CA LYS A 70 -9.17 3.79 -8.61
C LYS A 70 -9.72 2.86 -9.67
N LYS A 71 -11.03 2.88 -9.85
CA LYS A 71 -11.68 2.31 -11.03
C LYS A 71 -11.43 3.26 -12.21
N ILE A 72 -10.82 2.75 -13.28
CA ILE A 72 -10.49 3.52 -14.48
C ILE A 72 -11.62 3.44 -15.50
N ASP A 73 -12.31 2.31 -15.53
CA ASP A 73 -13.30 1.99 -16.56
C ASP A 73 -14.40 1.14 -15.93
N ASP A 74 -15.65 1.52 -16.15
CA ASP A 74 -16.82 0.74 -15.72
C ASP A 74 -17.16 -0.39 -16.70
N LYS A 75 -16.59 -0.35 -17.91
CA LYS A 75 -16.87 -1.34 -18.95
C LYS A 75 -15.81 -2.45 -18.94
N GLY A 76 -16.28 -3.70 -18.96
CA GLY A 76 -15.45 -4.90 -19.05
C GLY A 76 -15.41 -5.71 -17.75
N ILE A 77 -14.70 -6.83 -17.80
CA ILE A 77 -14.51 -7.73 -16.66
C ILE A 77 -13.00 -7.84 -16.42
N SER A 78 -12.57 -7.68 -15.17
CA SER A 78 -11.20 -8.01 -14.78
C SER A 78 -11.19 -9.31 -13.99
N ILE A 79 -10.20 -10.16 -14.26
CA ILE A 79 -10.02 -11.43 -13.54
C ILE A 79 -8.94 -11.21 -12.47
N ILE A 80 -9.30 -11.41 -11.20
CA ILE A 80 -8.38 -11.29 -10.06
C ILE A 80 -8.37 -12.58 -9.26
N GLU A 81 -7.26 -12.86 -8.57
CA GLU A 81 -7.16 -14.00 -7.66
C GLU A 81 -7.38 -13.56 -6.23
N VAL A 82 -8.38 -14.13 -5.57
CA VAL A 82 -8.75 -13.85 -4.18
C VAL A 82 -8.57 -15.11 -3.35
N LYS A 83 -8.18 -14.94 -2.08
CA LYS A 83 -8.01 -16.06 -1.16
C LYS A 83 -9.39 -16.56 -0.72
N ASP A 84 -9.63 -17.86 -0.87
CA ASP A 84 -10.84 -18.50 -0.39
C ASP A 84 -10.75 -18.68 1.14
N GLU A 85 -11.71 -18.10 1.87
CA GLU A 85 -11.76 -18.11 3.33
C GLU A 85 -11.84 -19.54 3.90
N ASN A 86 -12.38 -20.49 3.11
CA ASN A 86 -12.66 -21.84 3.60
C ASN A 86 -11.53 -22.86 3.37
N ASN A 87 -10.59 -22.62 2.44
CA ASN A 87 -9.67 -23.69 2.05
C ASN A 87 -8.23 -23.27 1.72
N ASN A 88 -7.82 -22.05 2.09
CA ASN A 88 -6.47 -21.50 1.83
C ASN A 88 -6.05 -21.51 0.34
N ASN A 89 -6.97 -21.87 -0.56
CA ASN A 89 -6.80 -21.95 -2.01
C ASN A 89 -7.20 -20.61 -2.64
N TYR A 90 -6.57 -20.27 -3.76
CA TYR A 90 -6.89 -19.05 -4.49
C TYR A 90 -7.95 -19.35 -5.54
N LYS A 91 -9.03 -18.54 -5.56
CA LYS A 91 -10.06 -18.59 -6.60
C LYS A 91 -9.93 -17.39 -7.51
N GLN A 92 -10.11 -17.62 -8.81
CA GLN A 92 -10.25 -16.54 -9.78
C GLN A 92 -11.66 -15.97 -9.68
N VAL A 93 -11.76 -14.68 -9.35
CA VAL A 93 -13.00 -13.94 -9.25
C VAL A 93 -13.03 -12.89 -10.36
N LYS A 94 -14.18 -12.79 -11.02
CA LYS A 94 -14.45 -11.76 -12.02
C LYS A 94 -15.01 -10.53 -11.32
N ILE A 95 -14.32 -9.41 -11.41
CA ILE A 95 -14.81 -8.10 -10.92
C ILE A 95 -15.20 -7.21 -12.10
N SER A 96 -16.19 -6.35 -11.88
CA SER A 96 -16.71 -5.47 -12.93
C SER A 96 -15.82 -4.25 -13.13
N GLY A 97 -15.44 -3.97 -14.37
CA GLY A 97 -14.60 -2.83 -14.75
C GLY A 97 -13.10 -3.07 -14.59
N LYS A 98 -12.32 -1.99 -14.80
CA LYS A 98 -10.85 -1.99 -14.70
C LYS A 98 -10.39 -1.17 -13.52
N TYR A 99 -9.42 -1.69 -12.79
CA TYR A 99 -8.89 -1.05 -11.59
C TYR A 99 -7.40 -0.74 -11.72
N LYS A 100 -6.98 0.34 -11.07
CA LYS A 100 -5.59 0.75 -10.93
C LYS A 100 -5.28 0.98 -9.48
N ALA A 101 -4.26 0.30 -8.99
CA ALA A 101 -3.69 0.54 -7.68
C ALA A 101 -2.38 1.30 -7.79
N LYS A 102 -2.16 2.20 -6.84
CA LYS A 102 -0.89 2.87 -6.59
C LYS A 102 -0.32 2.31 -5.30
N ILE A 103 0.91 1.82 -5.39
CA ILE A 103 1.65 1.25 -4.28
C ILE A 103 2.79 2.19 -3.97
N ARG A 104 3.04 2.44 -2.69
CA ARG A 104 4.21 3.19 -2.23
C ARG A 104 5.06 2.30 -1.35
N LYS A 105 6.36 2.37 -1.58
CA LYS A 105 7.37 1.61 -0.84
C LYS A 105 7.99 2.52 0.21
N TYR A 106 8.24 1.97 1.39
CA TYR A 106 8.74 2.66 2.56
C TYR A 106 9.99 1.94 3.07
N VAL A 107 11.00 2.73 3.45
CA VAL A 107 12.14 2.27 4.23
C VAL A 107 11.89 2.63 5.69
N LEU A 108 12.22 1.71 6.60
CA LEU A 108 12.00 1.85 8.06
C LEU A 108 10.54 2.20 8.40
N HIS A 109 9.57 1.71 7.62
CA HIS A 109 8.13 1.96 7.77
C HIS A 109 7.64 3.42 7.66
N ILE A 110 8.55 4.40 7.51
CA ILE A 110 8.23 5.83 7.61
C ILE A 110 8.60 6.57 6.32
N LEU A 111 9.77 6.28 5.73
CA LEU A 111 10.30 7.09 4.64
C LEU A 111 9.92 6.51 3.28
N PRO A 112 9.05 7.17 2.50
CA PRO A 112 8.73 6.70 1.16
C PRO A 112 9.92 6.90 0.23
N TYR A 113 10.26 5.88 -0.55
CA TYR A 113 11.41 5.94 -1.48
C TYR A 113 11.04 5.59 -2.93
N GLY A 114 9.82 5.10 -3.17
CA GLY A 114 9.39 4.75 -4.52
C GLY A 114 7.90 4.45 -4.62
N GLU A 115 7.38 4.51 -5.85
CA GLU A 115 5.98 4.26 -6.16
C GLU A 115 5.85 3.33 -7.37
N ASP A 116 4.96 2.35 -7.28
CA ASP A 116 4.59 1.46 -8.38
C ASP A 116 3.10 1.57 -8.69
N LYS A 117 2.74 1.19 -9.91
CA LYS A 117 1.34 1.12 -10.36
C LYS A 117 1.03 -0.32 -10.79
N VAL A 118 -0.11 -0.83 -10.34
CA VAL A 118 -0.63 -2.14 -10.72
C VAL A 118 -1.98 -1.95 -11.40
N LEU A 119 -2.15 -2.56 -12.56
CA LEU A 119 -3.38 -2.54 -13.34
C LEU A 119 -4.05 -3.91 -13.26
N SER A 120 -5.39 -3.93 -13.23
CA SER A 120 -6.14 -5.17 -13.36
C SER A 120 -5.91 -5.78 -14.75
N ARG A 121 -5.73 -7.11 -14.81
CA ARG A 121 -5.55 -7.83 -16.09
C ARG A 121 -6.91 -8.00 -16.78
N LYS A 122 -6.91 -7.83 -18.10
CA LYS A 122 -8.02 -8.20 -18.99
C LYS A 122 -8.14 -9.71 -19.08
#